data_AF-A0A1R0WCJ3-F1
#
_entry.id   AF-A0A1R0WCJ3-F1
#
_cell.length_a   1.000
_cell.length_b   1.000
_cell.length_c   1.000
_cell.angle_alpha   90.00
_cell.angle_beta   90.00
_cell.angle_gamma   90.00
#
_symmetry.space_group_name_H-M   'P 1'
#
loop_
_entity.id
_entity.type
_entity.pdbx_description
1 polymer ?
#
loop_
_entity_poly.entity_id
_entity_poly.type
_entity_poly.pdbx_seq_one_letter_code
_entity_poly.pdbx_strand_id
1 'polypeptide(L)'
;MTYSKSQMDAIAQHLRDRFVAGEVEGHEIVVALISMVKADRILLDDVAPILYTVYFGNPQGVMVALEKAHTLIDEEMIDSIIKEVNDK
;
A
#
# COMPACT_ATOMS: atom_id res chain seq x y z
N MET A 1 -10.36 -10.41 12.26
CA MET A 1 -10.99 -10.99 11.06
C MET A 1 -10.43 -10.21 9.88
N THR A 2 -9.68 -10.91 9.03
CA THR A 2 -9.11 -10.38 7.79
C THR A 2 -10.23 -10.05 6.80
N TYR A 3 -10.02 -9.02 6.01
CA TYR A 3 -10.97 -8.59 5.00
C TYR A 3 -11.10 -9.60 3.86
N SER A 4 -12.30 -9.66 3.30
CA SER A 4 -12.58 -10.42 2.08
C SER A 4 -12.02 -9.70 0.85
N LYS A 5 -11.90 -10.44 -0.26
CA LYS A 5 -11.42 -9.88 -1.54
C LYS A 5 -12.22 -8.65 -1.98
N SER A 6 -13.54 -8.67 -1.89
CA SER A 6 -14.39 -7.54 -2.28
C SER A 6 -14.17 -6.30 -1.40
N GLN A 7 -13.85 -6.50 -0.12
CA GLN A 7 -13.49 -5.40 0.79
C GLN A 7 -12.12 -4.82 0.41
N MET A 8 -11.14 -5.66 0.08
CA MET A 8 -9.83 -5.20 -0.40
C MET A 8 -9.93 -4.42 -1.71
N ASP A 9 -10.72 -4.90 -2.67
CA ASP A 9 -10.99 -4.20 -3.93
C ASP A 9 -11.64 -2.83 -3.67
N ALA A 10 -12.59 -2.76 -2.73
CA ALA A 10 -13.23 -1.50 -2.34
C ALA A 10 -12.24 -0.53 -1.68
N ILE A 11 -11.33 -1.02 -0.84
CA ILE A 11 -10.29 -0.20 -0.20
C ILE A 11 -9.31 0.33 -1.23
N ALA A 12 -8.83 -0.53 -2.13
CA ALA A 12 -7.93 -0.14 -3.20
C ALA A 12 -8.55 0.94 -4.09
N GLN A 13 -9.82 0.77 -4.45
CA GLN A 13 -10.58 1.74 -5.22
C GLN A 13 -10.74 3.07 -4.46
N HIS A 14 -11.13 3.01 -3.20
CA HIS A 14 -11.28 4.20 -2.35
C HIS A 14 -9.96 4.98 -2.19
N LEU A 15 -8.85 4.29 -1.92
CA LEU A 15 -7.53 4.90 -1.79
C LEU A 15 -7.07 5.52 -3.12
N ARG A 16 -7.34 4.86 -4.24
CA ARG A 16 -7.03 5.40 -5.58
C ARG A 16 -7.77 6.71 -5.83
N ASP A 17 -9.06 6.75 -5.54
CA ASP A 17 -9.88 7.93 -5.83
C ASP A 17 -9.40 9.14 -5.01
N ARG A 18 -9.04 8.92 -3.74
CA ARG A 18 -8.45 9.96 -2.88
C ARG A 18 -7.06 10.39 -3.35
N PHE A 19 -6.22 9.46 -3.80
CA PHE A 19 -4.90 9.77 -4.36
C PHE A 19 -5.01 10.64 -5.61
N VAL A 20 -5.90 10.28 -6.53
CA VAL A 20 -6.16 11.04 -7.78
C VAL A 20 -6.74 12.42 -7.49
N ALA A 21 -7.59 12.53 -6.46
CA ALA A 21 -8.11 13.81 -5.99
C ALA A 21 -7.06 14.69 -5.30
N GLY A 22 -5.85 14.18 -5.02
CA GLY A 22 -4.81 14.90 -4.29
C GLY A 22 -5.11 15.07 -2.80
N GLU A 23 -6.04 14.28 -2.25
CA GLU A 23 -6.42 14.34 -0.83
C GLU A 23 -5.43 13.60 0.08
N VAL A 24 -4.65 12.68 -0.50
CA VAL A 24 -3.64 11.88 0.19
C VAL A 24 -2.42 11.71 -0.71
N GLU A 25 -1.26 11.64 -0.09
CA GLU A 25 -0.02 11.30 -0.75
C GLU A 25 0.28 9.80 -0.68
N GLY A 26 1.11 9.32 -1.61
CA GLY A 26 1.48 7.91 -1.72
C GLY A 26 2.02 7.29 -0.44
N HIS A 27 2.90 8.01 0.26
CA HIS A 27 3.50 7.52 1.49
C HIS A 27 2.47 7.40 2.62
N GLU A 28 1.47 8.30 2.68
CA GLU A 28 0.38 8.23 3.66
C GLU A 28 -0.49 6.98 3.43
N ILE A 29 -0.69 6.60 2.17
CA ILE A 29 -1.39 5.36 1.79
C ILE A 29 -0.60 4.14 2.28
N VAL A 30 0.72 4.12 2.10
CA VAL A 30 1.57 3.03 2.61
C VAL A 30 1.44 2.92 4.13
N VAL A 31 1.57 4.02 4.86
CA VAL A 31 1.44 4.04 6.33
C VAL A 31 0.07 3.53 6.79
N ALA A 32 -1.00 3.92 6.09
CA ALA A 32 -2.35 3.44 6.39
C ALA A 32 -2.47 1.92 6.18
N LEU A 33 -1.95 1.39 5.07
CA LEU A 33 -1.98 -0.06 4.78
C LEU A 33 -1.17 -0.86 5.81
N ILE A 34 0.01 -0.39 6.18
CA ILE A 34 0.82 -1.00 7.24
C ILE A 34 0.07 -1.02 8.58
N SER A 35 -0.63 0.07 8.91
CA SER A 35 -1.47 0.13 10.12
C SER A 35 -2.62 -0.89 10.06
N MET A 36 -3.17 -1.16 8.87
CA MET A 36 -4.19 -2.18 8.65
C MET A 36 -3.64 -3.62 8.77
N VAL A 37 -2.40 -3.86 8.32
CA VAL A 37 -1.69 -5.12 8.54
C VAL A 37 -1.51 -5.37 10.03
N LYS A 38 -0.99 -4.38 10.78
CA LYS A 38 -0.80 -4.47 12.24
C LYS A 38 -2.09 -4.70 13.02
N ALA A 39 -3.22 -4.26 12.47
CA ALA A 39 -4.55 -4.45 13.05
C ALA A 39 -5.23 -5.76 12.60
N ASP A 40 -4.50 -6.66 11.93
CA ASP A 40 -4.99 -7.92 11.36
C ASP A 40 -6.23 -7.76 10.47
N ARG A 41 -6.30 -6.62 9.75
CA ARG A 41 -7.38 -6.32 8.81
C ARG A 41 -7.07 -6.81 7.40
N ILE A 42 -5.81 -6.75 7.00
CA ILE A 42 -5.28 -7.28 5.74
C ILE A 42 -3.96 -8.01 6.03
N LEU A 43 -3.50 -8.84 5.09
CA LEU A 43 -2.18 -9.47 5.18
C LEU A 43 -1.10 -8.58 4.56
N LEU A 44 0.16 -8.83 4.90
CA LEU A 44 1.29 -8.11 4.30
C LEU A 44 1.32 -8.28 2.78
N ASP A 45 1.07 -9.51 2.30
CA ASP A 45 1.02 -9.88 0.89
C ASP A 45 -0.12 -9.17 0.12
N ASP A 46 -1.11 -8.59 0.81
CA ASP A 46 -2.19 -7.83 0.17
C ASP A 46 -1.79 -6.36 -0.11
N VAL A 47 -0.72 -5.87 0.51
CA VAL A 47 -0.32 -4.45 0.42
C VAL A 47 0.15 -4.09 -0.98
N ALA A 48 1.05 -4.88 -1.58
CA ALA A 48 1.56 -4.60 -2.93
C ALA A 48 0.42 -4.62 -3.98
N PRO A 49 -0.48 -5.62 -4.04
CA PRO A 49 -1.64 -5.60 -4.94
C PRO A 49 -2.52 -4.34 -4.81
N ILE A 50 -2.76 -3.87 -3.57
CA ILE A 50 -3.53 -2.64 -3.33
C ILE A 50 -2.78 -1.43 -3.88
N LEU A 51 -1.49 -1.30 -3.59
CA LEU A 51 -0.67 -0.20 -4.09
C LEU A 51 -0.62 -0.18 -5.62
N TYR A 52 -0.48 -1.34 -6.27
CA TYR A 52 -0.56 -1.43 -7.73
C TYR A 52 -1.89 -0.89 -8.27
N THR A 53 -3.00 -1.18 -7.59
CA THR A 53 -4.31 -0.64 -8.00
C THR A 53 -4.37 0.88 -7.87
N VAL A 54 -3.85 1.43 -6.77
CA VAL A 54 -3.78 2.88 -6.51
C VAL A 54 -2.92 3.57 -7.57
N TYR A 55 -1.81 2.96 -7.95
CA TYR A 55 -0.85 3.50 -8.91
C TYR A 55 -1.12 3.09 -10.37
N PHE A 56 -2.31 2.58 -10.69
CA PHE A 56 -2.68 2.17 -12.05
C PHE A 56 -1.68 1.18 -12.69
N GLY A 57 -1.12 0.28 -11.88
CA GLY A 57 -0.13 -0.70 -12.31
C GLY A 57 1.27 -0.13 -12.48
N ASN A 58 1.57 1.10 -12.05
CA ASN A 58 2.89 1.72 -12.20
C ASN A 58 3.85 1.32 -11.05
N PRO A 59 4.80 0.38 -11.26
CA PRO A 59 5.70 -0.08 -10.21
C PRO A 59 6.63 1.04 -9.69
N GLN A 60 7.05 1.97 -10.56
CA GLN A 60 7.93 3.07 -10.15
C GLN A 60 7.23 4.00 -9.16
N GLY A 61 5.93 4.26 -9.38
CA GLY A 61 5.12 5.05 -8.45
C GLY A 61 4.98 4.38 -7.09
N VAL A 62 4.76 3.05 -7.09
CA VAL A 62 4.71 2.23 -5.88
C VAL A 62 6.03 2.28 -5.12
N MET A 63 7.16 2.09 -5.80
CA MET A 63 8.49 2.10 -5.18
C MET A 63 8.78 3.44 -4.50
N VAL A 64 8.53 4.56 -5.20
CA VAL A 64 8.73 5.91 -4.63
C VAL A 64 7.87 6.14 -3.39
N ALA A 65 6.65 5.59 -3.36
CA ALA A 65 5.78 5.69 -2.19
C ALA A 65 6.33 4.90 -1.00
N LEU A 66 6.83 3.69 -1.25
CA LEU A 66 7.42 2.81 -0.24
C LEU A 66 8.72 3.40 0.33
N GLU A 67 9.62 3.88 -0.52
CA GLU A 67 10.86 4.53 -0.11
C GLU A 67 10.59 5.76 0.77
N LYS A 68 9.62 6.60 0.38
CA LYS A 68 9.20 7.74 1.19
C LYS A 68 8.55 7.34 2.52
N ALA A 69 7.80 6.25 2.55
CA ALA A 69 7.25 5.75 3.80
C ALA A 69 8.34 5.20 4.73
N HIS A 70 9.34 4.53 4.17
CA HIS A 70 10.50 3.99 4.90
C HIS A 70 11.34 5.08 5.57
N THR A 71 11.42 6.29 5.00
CA THR A 71 12.13 7.41 5.67
C THR A 71 11.35 7.99 6.85
N LEU A 72 10.04 7.77 6.89
CA LEU A 72 9.15 8.28 7.95
C LEU A 72 8.96 7.26 9.06
N ILE A 73 9.04 5.98 8.72
CA ILE A 73 8.78 4.87 9.61
C ILE A 73 9.82 3.78 9.33
N ASP A 74 10.67 3.51 10.32
CA ASP A 74 11.63 2.40 10.30
C ASP A 74 10.89 1.10 10.64
N GLU A 75 10.39 0.42 9.61
CA GLU A 75 9.64 -0.82 9.73
C GLU A 75 10.13 -1.89 8.76
N GLU A 76 10.62 -3.01 9.31
CA GLU A 76 11.02 -4.23 8.56
C GLU A 76 9.92 -4.75 7.61
N MET A 77 8.65 -4.38 7.87
CA MET A 77 7.52 -4.68 6.98
C MET A 77 7.61 -3.95 5.65
N ILE A 78 8.10 -2.70 5.62
CA ILE A 78 8.25 -1.93 4.38
C ILE A 78 9.36 -2.55 3.52
N ASP A 79 10.47 -2.97 4.11
CA ASP A 79 11.55 -3.69 3.41
C ASP A 79 11.04 -4.96 2.71
N SER A 80 10.15 -5.69 3.38
CA SER A 80 9.54 -6.91 2.84
C SER A 80 8.69 -6.61 1.60
N ILE A 81 7.94 -5.50 1.61
CA ILE A 81 7.13 -5.06 0.46
C ILE A 81 8.02 -4.54 -0.67
N ILE A 82 9.06 -3.76 -0.37
CA ILE A 82 10.03 -3.27 -1.36
C ILE A 82 10.67 -4.43 -2.11
N LYS A 83 11.07 -5.49 -1.38
CA LYS A 83 11.63 -6.70 -1.98
C LYS A 83 10.64 -7.38 -2.92
N GLU A 84 9.38 -7.53 -2.50
CA GLU A 84 8.33 -8.14 -3.33
C GLU A 84 8.11 -7.36 -4.64
N VAL A 85 8.14 -6.02 -4.58
CA VAL A 85 7.96 -5.16 -5.76
C VAL A 85 9.15 -5.26 -6.71
N ASN A 86 10.38 -5.37 -6.19
CA ASN A 86 11.60 -5.51 -7.01
C ASN A 86 11.72 -6.88 -7.69
N ASP A 87 11.15 -7.93 -7.11
CA ASP A 87 11.21 -9.30 -7.63
C ASP A 87 10.14 -9.57 -8.72
N LYS A 88 9.28 -8.60 -9.05
CA LYS A 88 8.20 -8.67 -10.07
C LYS A 88 8.50 -7.83 -11.30
#